data_AF-A0A7J7C3U3-F1
#
_entry.id   AF-A0A7J7C3U3-F1
#
_cell.length_a   1.000
_cell.length_b   1.000
_cell.length_c   1.000
_cell.angle_alpha   90.00
_cell.angle_beta   90.00
_cell.angle_gamma   90.00
#
_symmetry.space_group_name_H-M   'P 1'
#
loop_
_entity.id
_entity.type
_entity.pdbx_description
1 polymer ?
#
loop_
_entity_poly.entity_id
_entity_poly.type
_entity_poly.pdbx_seq_one_letter_code
_entity_poly.pdbx_strand_id
1 'polypeptide(L)'
;MSDLLSPFVVLFENDADAFWCFEMLLRRMRENFQMEGPTGVMKQLQALWHILELTDREIFAHLSRIGAESLHFAFRMLLVLFRRELSFAEMWEMMWAADFDESTVFVWKDWCFSFQGILRMERKRWKKVEKMICTAVSSTGNGDDELSVFCVAATLIINRQKIIRETRSIDDLIKIFNDKQLKIRIKQCIRLAIKLRKKYFYKLIKSKSPASQHDD
;
A
#
# COMPACT_ATOMS: atom_id res chain seq x y z
N MET A 1 5.97 4.08 17.21
CA MET A 1 6.48 4.68 15.96
C MET A 1 7.95 4.35 15.68
N SER A 2 8.69 3.69 16.58
CA SER A 2 10.11 3.31 16.38
C SER A 2 10.34 2.44 15.13
N ASP A 3 9.41 1.52 14.83
CA ASP A 3 9.43 0.70 13.60
C ASP A 3 9.51 1.55 12.31
N LEU A 4 8.85 2.71 12.29
CA LEU A 4 8.83 3.65 11.18
C LEU A 4 10.04 4.59 11.16
N LEU A 5 10.60 4.94 12.32
CA LEU A 5 11.76 5.84 12.43
C LEU A 5 13.08 5.14 12.11
N SER A 6 13.23 3.88 12.54
CA SER A 6 14.48 3.11 12.39
C SER A 6 15.08 3.18 10.98
N PRO A 7 14.30 3.13 9.89
CA PRO A 7 14.83 3.28 8.54
C PRO A 7 15.52 4.60 8.23
N PHE A 8 14.99 5.70 8.75
CA PHE A 8 15.58 7.02 8.52
C PHE A 8 16.91 7.13 9.28
N VAL A 9 16.95 6.72 10.54
CA VAL A 9 18.19 6.76 11.33
C VAL A 9 19.31 5.91 10.71
N VAL A 10 18.98 4.81 10.03
CA VAL A 10 19.97 3.97 9.35
C VAL A 10 20.40 4.54 7.99
N LEU A 11 19.54 5.27 7.29
CA LEU A 11 19.82 5.81 5.95
C LEU A 11 20.56 7.15 5.96
N PHE A 12 20.33 7.96 6.99
CA PHE A 12 20.84 9.31 7.07
C PHE A 12 22.01 9.38 8.04
N GLU A 13 23.12 9.96 7.60
CA GLU A 13 24.27 10.25 8.47
C GLU A 13 23.97 11.41 9.44
N ASN A 14 23.07 12.31 9.06
CA ASN A 14 22.68 13.48 9.82
C ASN A 14 21.28 13.29 10.44
N ASP A 15 21.21 13.35 11.77
CA ASP A 15 19.98 13.21 12.54
C ASP A 15 18.91 14.24 12.16
N ALA A 16 19.31 15.45 11.74
CA ALA A 16 18.37 16.48 11.30
C ALA A 16 17.65 16.09 9.99
N ASP A 17 18.38 15.51 9.03
CA ASP A 17 17.80 15.05 7.77
C ASP A 17 16.89 13.82 8.01
N ALA A 18 17.31 12.92 8.90
CA ALA A 18 16.50 11.80 9.35
C ALA A 18 15.18 12.28 9.97
N PHE A 19 15.25 13.29 10.84
CA PHE A 19 14.09 13.88 11.52
C PHE A 19 13.10 14.47 10.52
N TRP A 20 13.54 15.34 9.60
CA TRP A 20 12.63 15.99 8.65
C TRP A 20 11.96 15.00 7.70
N CYS A 21 12.71 14.00 7.23
CA CYS A 21 12.15 12.96 6.37
C CYS A 21 11.13 12.10 7.12
N PHE A 22 11.41 11.75 8.38
CA PHE A 22 10.49 11.00 9.21
C PHE A 22 9.23 11.81 9.57
N GLU A 23 9.38 13.11 9.84
CA GLU A 23 8.26 14.01 10.13
C GLU A 23 7.30 14.10 8.94
N MET A 24 7.83 14.20 7.71
CA MET A 24 7.02 14.17 6.48
C MET A 24 6.22 12.87 6.35
N LEU A 25 6.82 11.72 6.66
CA LEU A 25 6.11 10.43 6.69
C LEU A 25 4.98 10.45 7.73
N LEU A 26 5.26 10.94 8.95
CA LEU A 26 4.27 11.00 10.02
C LEU A 26 3.12 11.96 9.72
N ARG A 27 3.34 13.06 9.00
CA ARG A 27 2.25 13.94 8.56
C ARG A 27 1.22 13.20 7.71
N ARG A 28 1.68 12.31 6.82
CA ARG A 28 0.82 11.49 5.96
C ARG A 28 0.12 10.39 6.74
N MET A 29 0.84 9.74 7.64
CA MET A 29 0.29 8.67 8.47
C MET A 29 -0.44 9.19 9.72
N ARG A 30 -0.67 10.51 9.84
CA ARG A 30 -1.22 11.13 11.05
C ARG A 30 -2.56 10.50 11.45
N GLU A 31 -3.44 10.24 10.49
CA GLU A 31 -4.73 9.60 10.76
C GLU A 31 -4.59 8.20 11.37
N ASN A 32 -3.52 7.47 11.04
CA ASN A 32 -3.27 6.13 11.57
C ASN A 32 -2.93 6.12 13.07
N PHE A 33 -2.50 7.26 13.61
CA PHE A 33 -2.09 7.42 15.01
C PHE A 33 -3.03 8.32 15.82
N GLN A 34 -4.21 8.65 15.30
CA GLN A 34 -5.23 9.38 16.05
C GLN A 34 -5.71 8.56 17.26
N MET A 35 -5.86 9.22 18.41
CA MET A 35 -6.30 8.58 19.66
C MET A 35 -7.83 8.54 19.82
N GLU A 36 -8.54 9.44 19.14
CA GLU A 36 -10.00 9.57 19.23
C GLU A 36 -10.67 9.20 17.91
N GLY A 37 -11.76 8.44 17.98
CA GLY A 37 -12.52 7.99 16.81
C GLY A 37 -11.90 6.78 16.07
N PRO A 38 -12.52 6.36 14.94
CA PRO A 38 -11.97 5.30 14.10
C PRO A 38 -10.66 5.77 13.48
N THR A 39 -9.57 5.05 13.75
CA THR A 39 -8.24 5.38 13.22
C THR A 39 -8.24 5.34 11.69
N GLY A 40 -7.31 6.06 11.05
CA GLY A 40 -7.10 6.00 9.61
C GLY A 40 -6.94 4.57 9.09
N VAL A 41 -6.30 3.71 9.88
CA VAL A 41 -6.16 2.28 9.57
C VAL A 41 -7.51 1.57 9.49
N MET A 42 -8.48 1.91 10.34
CA MET A 42 -9.82 1.32 10.26
C MET A 42 -10.54 1.75 8.97
N LYS A 43 -10.41 3.01 8.54
CA LYS A 43 -10.93 3.46 7.23
C LYS A 43 -10.26 2.71 6.09
N GLN A 44 -8.94 2.53 6.16
CA GLN A 44 -8.18 1.76 5.17
C GLN A 44 -8.61 0.29 5.11
N LEU A 45 -8.92 -0.35 6.25
CA LEU A 45 -9.44 -1.72 6.29
C LEU A 45 -10.84 -1.81 5.68
N GLN A 46 -11.71 -0.83 5.92
CA GLN A 46 -13.01 -0.76 5.26
C GLN A 46 -12.85 -0.60 3.73
N ALA A 47 -11.97 0.30 3.29
CA ALA A 47 -11.65 0.46 1.88
C ALA A 47 -11.10 -0.83 1.26
N LEU A 48 -10.22 -1.54 1.98
CA LEU A 48 -9.67 -2.83 1.55
C LEU A 48 -10.79 -3.85 1.31
N TRP A 49 -11.78 -3.94 2.20
CA TRP A 49 -12.91 -4.83 2.05
C TRP A 49 -13.67 -4.58 0.73
N HIS A 50 -14.01 -3.33 0.46
CA HIS A 50 -14.68 -2.93 -0.79
C HIS A 50 -13.82 -3.15 -2.04
N ILE A 51 -12.50 -2.94 -1.93
CA ILE A 51 -11.57 -3.23 -3.02
C ILE A 51 -11.60 -4.73 -3.35
N LEU A 52 -11.55 -5.60 -2.34
CA LEU A 52 -11.60 -7.05 -2.55
C LEU A 52 -12.92 -7.49 -3.17
N GLU A 53 -14.05 -6.97 -2.66
CA GLU A 53 -15.40 -7.23 -3.19
C GLU A 53 -15.49 -6.98 -4.71
N LEU A 54 -14.96 -5.84 -5.17
CA LEU A 54 -15.02 -5.46 -6.58
C LEU A 54 -13.93 -6.11 -7.42
N THR A 55 -12.76 -6.41 -6.86
CA THR A 55 -11.59 -6.82 -7.66
C THR A 55 -11.37 -8.34 -7.74
N ASP A 56 -11.68 -9.09 -6.68
CA ASP A 56 -11.45 -10.54 -6.58
C ASP A 56 -12.51 -11.23 -5.69
N ARG A 57 -13.52 -11.84 -6.34
CA ARG A 57 -14.63 -12.51 -5.65
C ARG A 57 -14.22 -13.79 -4.92
N GLU A 58 -13.16 -14.46 -5.37
CA GLU A 58 -12.73 -15.75 -4.81
C GLU A 58 -12.22 -15.55 -3.39
N ILE A 59 -11.29 -14.60 -3.21
CA ILE A 59 -10.75 -14.30 -1.89
C ILE A 59 -11.79 -13.61 -1.00
N PHE A 60 -12.61 -12.72 -1.56
CA PHE A 60 -13.68 -12.03 -0.82
C PHE A 60 -14.68 -13.02 -0.21
N ALA A 61 -15.19 -13.95 -1.02
CA ALA A 61 -16.14 -14.96 -0.57
C ALA A 61 -15.53 -15.86 0.51
N HIS A 62 -14.24 -16.23 0.37
CA HIS A 62 -13.54 -17.01 1.38
C HIS A 62 -13.43 -16.25 2.71
N LEU A 63 -13.03 -14.97 2.68
CA LEU A 63 -12.88 -14.15 3.88
C LEU A 63 -14.21 -13.94 4.61
N SER A 64 -15.30 -13.70 3.88
CA SER A 64 -16.65 -13.60 4.49
C SER A 64 -17.07 -14.94 5.11
N ARG A 65 -16.83 -16.07 4.42
CA ARG A 65 -17.15 -17.41 4.93
C ARG A 65 -16.45 -17.76 6.25
N ILE A 66 -15.22 -17.30 6.46
CA ILE A 66 -14.45 -17.56 7.69
C ILE A 66 -14.64 -16.47 8.76
N GLY A 67 -15.53 -15.49 8.54
CA GLY A 67 -15.82 -14.40 9.47
C GLY A 67 -14.73 -13.32 9.56
N ALA A 68 -13.88 -13.18 8.54
CA ALA A 68 -12.74 -12.26 8.53
C ALA A 68 -13.05 -10.89 7.89
N GLU A 69 -14.30 -10.41 7.98
CA GLU A 69 -14.80 -9.18 7.33
C GLU A 69 -14.15 -7.91 7.86
N SER A 70 -13.76 -7.94 9.14
CA SER A 70 -13.08 -6.83 9.80
C SER A 70 -11.60 -6.69 9.40
N LEU A 71 -11.03 -7.70 8.74
CA LEU A 71 -9.66 -7.69 8.22
C LEU A 71 -8.56 -7.33 9.25
N HIS A 72 -8.80 -7.52 10.56
CA HIS A 72 -7.87 -7.14 11.62
C HIS A 72 -6.46 -7.76 11.48
N PHE A 73 -6.33 -8.90 10.81
CA PHE A 73 -5.03 -9.51 10.50
C PHE A 73 -4.12 -8.59 9.65
N ALA A 74 -4.70 -7.67 8.86
CA ALA A 74 -3.97 -6.71 8.03
C ALA A 74 -3.69 -5.38 8.74
N PHE A 75 -4.22 -5.16 9.96
CA PHE A 75 -4.09 -3.90 10.69
C PHE A 75 -2.61 -3.46 10.84
N ARG A 76 -1.74 -4.40 11.21
CA ARG A 76 -0.30 -4.15 11.37
C ARG A 76 0.37 -3.76 10.05
N MET A 77 0.01 -4.40 8.95
CA MET A 77 0.60 -4.15 7.63
C MET A 77 0.33 -2.70 7.18
N LEU A 78 -0.85 -2.18 7.50
CA LEU A 78 -1.26 -0.82 7.20
C LEU A 78 -0.68 0.20 8.21
N LEU A 79 -0.75 -0.10 9.51
CA LEU A 79 -0.26 0.80 10.56
C LEU A 79 1.24 1.11 10.45
N VAL A 80 2.05 0.14 10.02
CA VAL A 80 3.51 0.31 9.90
C VAL A 80 4.04 0.04 8.48
N LEU A 81 3.22 0.23 7.44
CA LEU A 81 3.62 0.13 6.02
C LEU A 81 4.45 -1.12 5.68
N PHE A 82 3.98 -2.30 6.09
CA PHE A 82 4.64 -3.58 5.87
C PHE A 82 6.06 -3.70 6.48
N ARG A 83 6.45 -2.82 7.41
CA ARG A 83 7.81 -2.81 8.01
C ARG A 83 8.20 -4.16 8.60
N ARG A 84 7.25 -4.90 9.17
CA ARG A 84 7.48 -6.18 9.86
C ARG A 84 7.48 -7.36 8.90
N GLU A 85 6.95 -7.15 7.71
CA GLU A 85 6.71 -8.13 6.65
C GLU A 85 7.80 -8.06 5.56
N LEU A 86 8.41 -6.89 5.36
CA LEU A 86 9.40 -6.62 4.33
C LEU A 86 10.79 -6.40 4.91
N SER A 87 11.81 -6.69 4.10
CA SER A 87 13.16 -6.21 4.39
C SER A 87 13.22 -4.68 4.28
N PHE A 88 14.26 -4.09 4.85
CA PHE A 88 14.50 -2.64 4.82
C PHE A 88 14.43 -2.05 3.40
N ALA A 89 15.14 -2.67 2.46
CA ALA A 89 15.22 -2.20 1.08
C ALA A 89 13.86 -2.29 0.38
N GLU A 90 13.09 -3.35 0.65
CA GLU A 90 11.78 -3.55 0.05
C GLU A 90 10.72 -2.61 0.64
N MET A 91 10.81 -2.29 1.93
CA MET A 91 9.96 -1.28 2.56
C MET A 91 10.20 0.09 1.91
N TRP A 92 11.45 0.44 1.63
CA TRP A 92 11.77 1.67 0.89
C TRP A 92 11.18 1.62 -0.52
N GLU A 93 11.34 0.53 -1.27
CA GLU A 93 10.69 0.39 -2.60
C GLU A 93 9.16 0.57 -2.52
N MET A 94 8.53 0.13 -1.43
CA MET A 94 7.09 0.27 -1.18
C MET A 94 6.66 1.70 -0.85
N MET A 95 7.38 2.36 0.07
CA MET A 95 7.09 3.72 0.53
C MET A 95 7.17 4.72 -0.63
N TRP A 96 8.22 4.64 -1.43
CA TRP A 96 8.41 5.52 -2.59
C TRP A 96 7.45 5.22 -3.74
N ALA A 97 6.98 3.97 -3.86
CA ALA A 97 5.91 3.65 -4.79
C ALA A 97 4.56 4.26 -4.35
N ALA A 98 4.29 4.31 -3.03
CA ALA A 98 3.07 4.91 -2.48
C ALA A 98 3.06 6.44 -2.58
N ASP A 99 4.23 7.07 -2.67
CA ASP A 99 4.39 8.50 -2.96
C ASP A 99 4.25 8.84 -4.45
N PHE A 100 4.11 7.84 -5.32
CA PHE A 100 3.96 8.03 -6.76
C PHE A 100 2.51 8.37 -7.14
N ASP A 101 2.10 9.59 -6.80
CA ASP A 101 0.93 10.28 -7.35
C ASP A 101 1.36 11.47 -8.21
N GLU A 102 0.79 11.61 -9.40
CA GLU A 102 1.18 12.57 -10.46
C GLU A 102 1.20 14.03 -9.97
N SER A 103 0.49 14.34 -8.89
CA SER A 103 0.38 15.66 -8.29
C SER A 103 1.63 16.15 -7.52
N THR A 104 2.55 15.25 -7.12
CA THR A 104 3.70 15.62 -6.27
C THR A 104 5.00 15.89 -7.04
N VAL A 105 5.03 15.70 -8.36
CA VAL A 105 6.24 15.84 -9.21
C VAL A 105 6.95 17.18 -9.04
N PHE A 106 6.23 18.25 -8.68
CA PHE A 106 6.81 19.57 -8.43
C PHE A 106 7.59 19.66 -7.11
N VAL A 107 7.06 19.08 -6.03
CA VAL A 107 7.74 19.00 -4.71
C VAL A 107 8.97 18.07 -4.79
N TRP A 108 8.89 17.05 -5.65
CA TRP A 108 9.96 16.07 -5.86
C TRP A 108 11.20 16.63 -6.54
N LYS A 109 11.08 17.62 -7.43
CA LYS A 109 12.24 18.23 -8.10
C LYS A 109 13.10 19.01 -7.11
N ASP A 110 12.47 19.76 -6.22
CA ASP A 110 13.18 20.50 -5.17
C ASP A 110 13.77 19.57 -4.11
N TRP A 111 13.06 18.48 -3.76
CA TRP A 111 13.57 17.51 -2.78
C TRP A 111 14.72 16.65 -3.33
N CYS A 112 14.64 16.20 -4.59
CA CYS A 112 15.72 15.45 -5.25
C CYS A 112 16.98 16.29 -5.48
N PHE A 113 16.86 17.61 -5.69
CA PHE A 113 18.02 18.50 -5.82
C PHE A 113 18.83 18.57 -4.51
N SER A 114 18.14 18.60 -3.37
CA SER A 114 18.77 18.54 -2.05
C SER A 114 19.35 17.15 -1.72
N PHE A 115 18.75 16.09 -2.28
CA PHE A 115 19.13 14.69 -2.01
C PHE A 115 20.18 14.08 -2.94
N GLN A 116 20.54 14.74 -4.03
CA GLN A 116 21.62 14.28 -4.93
C GLN A 116 22.97 14.13 -4.22
N GLY A 117 23.16 14.78 -3.06
CA GLY A 117 24.33 14.61 -2.21
C GLY A 117 24.30 13.37 -1.29
N ILE A 118 23.12 12.88 -0.89
CA ILE A 118 22.98 11.97 0.26
C ILE A 118 22.85 10.49 -0.17
N LEU A 119 22.18 10.20 -1.28
CA LEU A 119 22.05 8.82 -1.77
C LEU A 119 23.10 8.50 -2.82
N ARG A 120 24.23 7.93 -2.38
CA ARG A 120 25.19 7.24 -3.25
C ARG A 120 24.63 5.88 -3.75
N MET A 121 23.38 5.85 -4.19
CA MET A 121 22.79 4.76 -4.96
C MET A 121 23.29 4.86 -6.40
N GLU A 122 23.81 3.76 -6.96
CA GLU A 122 24.38 3.76 -8.31
C GLU A 122 23.45 4.42 -9.34
N ARG A 123 23.96 5.50 -9.93
CA ARG A 123 23.35 6.36 -10.98
C ARG A 123 22.58 5.59 -12.06
N LYS A 124 22.99 4.35 -12.36
CA LYS A 124 22.41 3.46 -13.38
C LYS A 124 21.08 2.83 -12.95
N ARG A 125 20.96 2.47 -11.66
CA ARG A 125 19.73 1.90 -11.08
C ARG A 125 18.66 2.98 -10.94
N TRP A 126 19.06 4.21 -10.58
CA TRP A 126 18.19 5.38 -10.50
C TRP A 126 17.59 5.75 -11.87
N LYS A 127 18.42 5.91 -12.92
CA LYS A 127 17.93 6.23 -14.28
C LYS A 127 17.00 5.16 -14.87
N LYS A 128 17.22 3.89 -14.49
CA LYS A 128 16.38 2.76 -14.92
C LYS A 128 15.02 2.77 -14.20
N VAL A 129 15.02 3.14 -12.92
CA VAL A 129 13.81 3.29 -12.10
C VAL A 129 13.02 4.53 -12.58
N GLU A 130 13.67 5.68 -12.73
CA GLU A 130 13.15 6.93 -13.30
C GLU A 130 12.47 6.74 -14.68
N LYS A 131 13.13 6.08 -15.63
CA LYS A 131 12.57 5.84 -16.97
C LYS A 131 11.38 4.88 -16.97
N MET A 132 11.33 3.92 -16.04
CA MET A 132 10.22 2.98 -15.90
C MET A 132 9.00 3.61 -15.21
N ILE A 133 9.24 4.71 -14.49
CA ILE A 133 8.30 5.44 -13.65
C ILE A 133 7.58 6.54 -14.45
N CYS A 134 8.27 7.28 -15.31
CA CYS A 134 7.69 8.39 -16.09
C CYS A 134 6.69 7.95 -17.18
N THR A 135 6.63 6.67 -17.53
CA THR A 135 5.78 6.18 -18.65
C THR A 135 4.40 5.68 -18.21
N ALA A 136 4.10 5.63 -16.90
CA ALA A 136 3.09 4.69 -16.40
C ALA A 136 1.70 5.24 -16.03
N VAL A 137 1.50 6.51 -15.66
CA VAL A 137 0.18 6.90 -15.12
C VAL A 137 -0.17 8.38 -15.29
N SER A 138 -1.42 8.58 -15.71
CA SER A 138 -2.21 9.82 -15.71
C SER A 138 -3.36 9.73 -14.69
N SER A 139 -3.61 10.88 -14.06
CA SER A 139 -4.75 11.54 -13.43
C SER A 139 -5.57 10.90 -12.29
N THR A 140 -5.90 11.80 -11.34
CA THR A 140 -6.92 11.80 -10.25
C THR A 140 -6.50 11.11 -8.94
N GLY A 141 -6.60 11.70 -7.74
CA GLY A 141 -7.18 12.94 -7.22
C GLY A 141 -7.70 12.68 -5.79
N ASN A 142 -7.27 13.48 -4.80
CA ASN A 142 -7.71 13.50 -3.39
C ASN A 142 -7.49 12.24 -2.51
N GLY A 143 -6.53 12.32 -1.58
CA GLY A 143 -6.72 11.97 -0.16
C GLY A 143 -6.78 10.49 0.27
N ASP A 144 -7.51 9.61 -0.41
CA ASP A 144 -7.97 8.35 0.22
C ASP A 144 -7.48 7.06 -0.48
N ASP A 145 -6.70 7.20 -1.56
CA ASP A 145 -6.24 6.07 -2.39
C ASP A 145 -4.81 5.65 -2.05
N GLU A 146 -4.60 5.27 -0.80
CA GLU A 146 -3.28 4.88 -0.37
C GLU A 146 -2.88 3.56 -1.07
N LEU A 147 -1.81 3.61 -1.86
CA LEU A 147 -1.27 2.43 -2.56
C LEU A 147 -0.97 1.28 -1.59
N SER A 148 -0.72 1.58 -0.31
CA SER A 148 -0.58 0.61 0.78
C SER A 148 -1.78 -0.34 0.86
N VAL A 149 -3.01 0.18 0.77
CA VAL A 149 -4.26 -0.61 0.77
C VAL A 149 -4.30 -1.56 -0.43
N PHE A 150 -3.98 -1.05 -1.62
CA PHE A 150 -3.91 -1.88 -2.84
C PHE A 150 -2.79 -2.91 -2.79
N CYS A 151 -1.70 -2.65 -2.07
CA CYS A 151 -0.64 -3.63 -1.84
C CYS A 151 -1.06 -4.72 -0.85
N VAL A 152 -1.90 -4.42 0.15
CA VAL A 152 -2.51 -5.47 0.98
C VAL A 152 -3.43 -6.35 0.13
N ALA A 153 -4.30 -5.73 -0.68
CA ALA A 153 -5.16 -6.46 -1.61
C ALA A 153 -4.35 -7.35 -2.58
N ALA A 154 -3.28 -6.80 -3.16
CA ALA A 154 -2.37 -7.54 -4.03
C ALA A 154 -1.71 -8.72 -3.30
N THR A 155 -1.29 -8.53 -2.05
CA THR A 155 -0.67 -9.58 -1.23
C THR A 155 -1.64 -10.75 -1.00
N LEU A 156 -2.90 -10.45 -0.69
CA LEU A 156 -3.98 -11.43 -0.56
C LEU A 156 -4.21 -12.19 -1.87
N ILE A 157 -4.33 -11.47 -2.99
CA ILE A 157 -4.61 -12.05 -4.31
C ILE A 157 -3.45 -12.94 -4.81
N ILE A 158 -2.21 -12.52 -4.57
CA ILE A 158 -1.01 -13.31 -4.92
C ILE A 158 -0.99 -14.64 -4.17
N ASN A 159 -1.41 -14.63 -2.90
CA ASN A 159 -1.36 -15.82 -2.04
C ASN A 159 -2.73 -16.53 -1.90
N ARG A 160 -3.73 -16.16 -2.71
CA ARG A 160 -5.13 -16.62 -2.54
C ARG A 160 -5.27 -18.13 -2.43
N GLN A 161 -4.54 -18.87 -3.27
CA GLN A 161 -4.61 -20.34 -3.29
C GLN A 161 -4.10 -20.97 -1.99
N LYS A 162 -3.07 -20.38 -1.38
CA LYS A 162 -2.54 -20.84 -0.09
C LYS A 162 -3.52 -20.49 1.03
N ILE A 163 -4.00 -19.24 1.05
CA ILE A 163 -4.96 -18.75 2.05
C ILE A 163 -6.22 -19.62 2.05
N ILE A 164 -6.83 -19.84 0.89
CA ILE A 164 -8.08 -20.61 0.76
C ILE A 164 -7.91 -22.06 1.25
N ARG A 165 -6.75 -22.67 1.00
CA ARG A 165 -6.48 -24.06 1.38
C ARG A 165 -6.17 -24.22 2.87
N GLU A 166 -5.43 -23.27 3.43
CA GLU A 166 -4.85 -23.42 4.77
C GLU A 166 -5.65 -22.71 5.87
N THR A 167 -6.59 -21.83 5.54
CA THR A 167 -7.39 -21.13 6.55
C THR A 167 -8.84 -21.58 6.58
N ARG A 168 -9.31 -21.98 7.76
CA ARG A 168 -10.71 -22.34 8.03
C ARG A 168 -11.37 -21.39 9.02
N SER A 169 -10.58 -20.71 9.84
CA SER A 169 -11.01 -19.65 10.75
C SER A 169 -10.19 -18.37 10.55
N ILE A 170 -10.64 -17.29 11.18
CA ILE A 170 -9.87 -16.04 11.29
C ILE A 170 -8.54 -16.25 12.03
N ASP A 171 -8.49 -17.16 13.01
CA ASP A 171 -7.28 -17.45 13.78
C ASP A 171 -6.20 -18.11 12.92
N ASP A 172 -6.58 -19.03 12.02
CA ASP A 172 -5.66 -19.64 11.06
C ASP A 172 -5.07 -18.58 10.14
N LEU A 173 -5.89 -17.60 9.73
CA LEU A 173 -5.47 -16.49 8.89
C LEU A 173 -4.47 -15.59 9.64
N ILE A 174 -4.80 -15.20 10.87
CA ILE A 174 -3.90 -14.42 11.74
C ILE A 174 -2.57 -15.16 11.91
N LYS A 175 -2.61 -16.47 12.14
CA LYS A 175 -1.42 -17.31 12.29
C LYS A 175 -0.55 -17.32 11.02
N ILE A 176 -1.15 -17.54 9.85
CA ILE A 176 -0.41 -17.52 8.57
C ILE A 176 0.28 -16.18 8.31
N PHE A 177 -0.38 -15.07 8.64
CA PHE A 177 0.20 -13.73 8.49
C PHE A 177 1.33 -13.48 9.51
N ASN A 178 1.14 -13.86 10.77
CA ASN A 178 2.15 -13.69 11.83
C ASN A 178 3.39 -14.57 11.62
N ASP A 179 3.20 -15.81 11.20
CA ASP A 179 4.27 -16.79 10.97
C ASP A 179 5.05 -16.53 9.67
N LYS A 180 4.77 -15.41 8.98
CA LYS A 180 5.38 -15.01 7.70
C LYS A 180 5.30 -16.11 6.63
N GLN A 181 4.22 -16.90 6.66
CA GLN A 181 4.01 -18.01 5.74
C GLN A 181 3.64 -17.54 4.32
N LEU A 182 3.34 -16.25 4.15
CA LEU A 182 3.01 -15.63 2.87
C LEU A 182 4.26 -15.10 2.18
N LYS A 183 4.42 -15.41 0.89
CA LYS A 183 5.53 -14.88 0.09
C LYS A 183 5.15 -13.50 -0.43
N ILE A 184 5.77 -12.45 0.11
CA ILE A 184 5.57 -11.07 -0.35
C ILE A 184 6.72 -10.72 -1.30
N ARG A 185 6.47 -10.79 -2.61
CA ARG A 185 7.42 -10.33 -3.64
C ARG A 185 7.11 -8.88 -4.00
N ILE A 186 7.85 -7.92 -3.45
CA ILE A 186 7.43 -6.51 -3.45
C ILE A 186 7.17 -5.95 -4.86
N LYS A 187 8.05 -6.23 -5.83
CA LYS A 187 7.91 -5.76 -7.21
C LYS A 187 6.67 -6.33 -7.90
N GLN A 188 6.32 -7.57 -7.59
CA GLN A 188 5.11 -8.19 -8.11
C GLN A 188 3.88 -7.60 -7.42
N CYS A 189 3.96 -7.38 -6.11
CA CYS A 189 2.92 -6.76 -5.29
C CYS A 189 2.57 -5.36 -5.81
N ILE A 190 3.57 -4.46 -5.94
CA ILE A 190 3.38 -3.09 -6.42
C ILE A 190 2.78 -3.07 -7.84
N ARG A 191 3.31 -3.87 -8.76
CA ARG A 191 2.76 -3.94 -10.13
C ARG A 191 1.31 -4.40 -10.15
N LEU A 192 0.97 -5.37 -9.30
CA LEU A 192 -0.41 -5.84 -9.19
C LEU A 192 -1.29 -4.80 -8.51
N ALA A 193 -0.81 -4.11 -7.47
CA ALA A 193 -1.52 -3.06 -6.77
C ALA A 193 -1.89 -1.89 -7.71
N ILE A 194 -0.96 -1.43 -8.56
CA ILE A 194 -1.23 -0.39 -9.56
C ILE A 194 -2.32 -0.85 -10.55
N LYS A 195 -2.26 -2.12 -11.00
CA LYS A 195 -3.29 -2.69 -11.89
C LYS A 195 -4.64 -2.82 -11.18
N LEU A 196 -4.65 -3.24 -9.92
CA LEU A 196 -5.84 -3.36 -9.10
C LEU A 196 -6.48 -2.01 -8.86
N ARG A 197 -5.70 -0.95 -8.59
CA ARG A 197 -6.19 0.43 -8.47
C ARG A 197 -6.93 0.84 -9.74
N LYS A 198 -6.31 0.73 -10.92
CA LYS A 198 -6.97 1.04 -12.20
C LYS A 198 -8.25 0.21 -12.42
N LYS A 199 -8.22 -1.09 -12.10
CA LYS A 199 -9.38 -1.99 -12.22
C LYS A 199 -10.51 -1.62 -11.26
N TYR A 200 -10.19 -1.29 -10.02
CA TYR A 200 -11.15 -0.88 -8.99
C TYR A 200 -11.88 0.38 -9.40
N PHE A 201 -11.14 1.44 -9.80
CA PHE A 201 -11.75 2.69 -10.25
C PHE A 201 -12.63 2.53 -11.48
N TYR A 202 -12.18 1.77 -12.48
CA TYR A 202 -13.00 1.46 -13.65
C TYR A 202 -14.33 0.80 -13.26
N LYS A 203 -14.30 -0.18 -12.36
CA LYS A 203 -15.51 -0.86 -11.88
C LYS A 203 -16.40 0.05 -11.03
N LEU A 204 -15.80 0.87 -10.17
CA LEU A 204 -16.51 1.81 -9.30
C LEU A 204 -17.28 2.87 -10.11
N ILE A 205 -16.65 3.39 -11.17
CA ILE A 205 -17.30 4.34 -12.09
C ILE A 205 -18.42 3.63 -12.85
N LYS A 206 -18.17 2.43 -13.39
CA LYS A 206 -19.18 1.65 -14.11
C LYS A 206 -20.38 1.27 -13.24
N SER A 207 -20.19 0.98 -11.95
CA SER A 207 -21.28 0.69 -11.02
C SER A 207 -22.09 1.92 -10.61
N LYS A 208 -21.54 3.13 -10.77
CA LYS A 208 -22.21 4.41 -10.46
C LYS A 208 -22.98 4.99 -11.64
N SER A 209 -22.64 4.63 -12.89
CA SER A 209 -23.44 5.01 -14.05
C SER A 209 -24.70 4.14 -14.12
N PRO A 210 -25.92 4.71 -13.96
CA PRO A 210 -27.14 3.96 -14.17
C PRO A 210 -27.17 3.48 -15.62
N ALA A 211 -27.48 2.20 -15.83
CA ALA A 211 -27.89 1.74 -17.15
C ALA A 211 -29.05 2.62 -17.60
N SER A 212 -28.91 3.24 -18.77
CA SER A 212 -30.00 3.86 -19.50
C SER A 212 -31.18 2.88 -19.51
N GLN A 213 -32.28 3.29 -18.88
CA GLN A 213 -33.58 2.66 -19.07
C GLN A 213 -33.89 2.74 -20.57
N HIS A 214 -33.66 1.62 -21.25
CA HIS A 214 -34.42 1.22 -22.42
C HIS A 214 -35.46 0.21 -21.94
N ASP A 215 -36.53 0.10 -22.72
CA ASP A 215 -37.78 -0.66 -22.54
C ASP A 215 -38.88 0.20 -21.89
N ASP A 216 -40.04 0.43 -22.49
CA ASP A 216 -40.59 0.26 -23.84
C ASP A 216 -41.87 1.13 -23.86
#